data_AF-A0A8J8DA56-F1
#
_entry.id   AF-A0A8J8DA56-F1
#
_cell.length_a   1.000
_cell.length_b   1.000
_cell.length_c   1.000
_cell.angle_alpha   90.00
_cell.angle_beta   90.00
_cell.angle_gamma   90.00
#
_symmetry.space_group_name_H-M   'P 1'
#
loop_
_entity.id
_entity.type
_entity.pdbx_description
1 polymer ?
#
loop_
_entity_poly.entity_id
_entity_poly.type
_entity_poly.pdbx_seq_one_letter_code
_entity_poly.pdbx_strand_id
1 'polypeptide(L)'
;EFYVLMISSLLGMFFMISAANVLMLYVGLELSTIPLAAVANFDLKRKTSGEAAMKLIISSAFSSAILLLGISFIYGCTGSLDFADINNLLHKEPLHAAAFLLFFVGLLFKVSAVPFHLWTADVYEGSPVAVTSFLSVASKAAAV
;
A
#
# COMPACT_ATOMS: atom_id res chain seq x y z
N GLU A 1 14.68 -16.22 -7.43
CA GLU A 1 13.36 -15.71 -7.00
C GLU A 1 13.43 -14.30 -6.42
N PHE A 2 14.37 -14.00 -5.50
CA PHE A 2 14.53 -12.67 -4.88
C PHE A 2 14.44 -11.49 -5.86
N TYR A 3 15.27 -11.49 -6.90
CA TYR A 3 15.30 -10.39 -7.87
C TYR A 3 14.00 -10.24 -8.66
N VAL A 4 13.31 -11.35 -8.96
CA VAL A 4 12.03 -11.31 -9.67
C VAL A 4 10.97 -10.62 -8.81
N LEU A 5 10.94 -10.93 -7.50
CA LEU A 5 10.02 -10.31 -6.55
C LEU A 5 10.36 -8.83 -6.29
N MET A 6 11.64 -8.47 -6.28
CA MET A 6 12.07 -7.07 -6.16
C MET A 6 11.70 -6.26 -7.41
N ILE A 7 11.89 -6.81 -8.61
CA ILE A 7 11.53 -6.17 -9.87
C ILE A 7 10.01 -6.06 -10.01
N SER A 8 9.24 -7.08 -9.60
CA SER A 8 7.78 -6.97 -9.61
C SER A 8 7.27 -5.90 -8.65
N SER A 9 7.91 -5.77 -7.48
CA SER A 9 7.59 -4.69 -6.54
C SER A 9 7.87 -3.31 -7.15
N LEU A 10 9.04 -3.15 -7.78
CA LEU A 10 9.44 -1.92 -8.49
C LEU A 10 8.46 -1.58 -9.63
N LEU A 11 8.01 -2.58 -10.37
CA LEU A 11 7.03 -2.40 -11.45
C LEU A 11 5.68 -1.92 -10.91
N GLY A 12 5.25 -2.42 -9.75
CA GLY A 12 4.08 -1.90 -9.04
C GLY A 12 4.23 -0.42 -8.67
N MET A 13 5.41 -0.01 -8.21
CA MET A 13 5.70 1.40 -7.91
C MET A 13 5.62 2.30 -9.16
N PHE A 14 6.12 1.84 -10.31
CA PHE A 14 5.97 2.59 -11.56
C PHE A 14 4.51 2.75 -12.01
N PHE A 15 3.69 1.71 -11.85
CA PHE A 15 2.25 1.83 -12.11
C PHE A 15 1.55 2.78 -11.15
N MET A 16 1.97 2.79 -9.89
CA MET A 16 1.41 3.72 -8.90
C MET A 16 1.72 5.18 -9.26
N ILE A 17 2.96 5.49 -9.63
CA ILE A 17 3.38 6.84 -10.04
C ILE A 17 2.68 7.28 -11.34
N SER A 18 2.41 6.33 -12.25
CA SER A 18 1.78 6.61 -13.55
C SER A 18 0.25 6.50 -13.51
N ALA A 19 -0.35 6.30 -12.35
CA ALA A 19 -1.78 6.04 -12.23
C ALA A 19 -2.62 7.27 -12.62
N ALA A 20 -3.53 7.09 -13.57
CA ALA A 20 -4.50 8.11 -13.98
C ALA A 20 -5.86 7.98 -13.25
N ASN A 21 -6.07 6.87 -12.55
CA ASN A 21 -7.30 6.58 -11.82
C ASN A 21 -7.02 5.82 -10.53
N VAL A 22 -8.00 5.87 -9.63
CA VAL A 22 -7.87 5.35 -8.26
C VAL A 22 -7.66 3.83 -8.24
N LEU A 23 -8.24 3.11 -9.21
CA LEU A 23 -8.10 1.66 -9.32
C LEU A 23 -6.69 1.26 -9.74
N MET A 24 -6.11 1.97 -10.71
CA MET A 24 -4.74 1.71 -11.16
C MET A 24 -3.73 2.03 -10.05
N LEU A 25 -4.00 3.08 -9.26
CA LEU A 25 -3.23 3.38 -8.06
C LEU A 25 -3.29 2.22 -7.06
N TYR A 26 -4.49 1.67 -6.80
CA TYR A 26 -4.66 0.51 -5.92
C TYR A 26 -3.90 -0.73 -6.42
N VAL A 27 -4.02 -1.05 -7.71
CA VAL A 27 -3.35 -2.21 -8.31
C VAL A 27 -1.83 -2.06 -8.25
N GLY A 28 -1.29 -0.88 -8.58
CA GLY A 28 0.15 -0.60 -8.46
C GLY A 28 0.64 -0.74 -7.02
N LEU A 29 -0.17 -0.28 -6.06
CA LEU A 29 0.13 -0.36 -4.63
C LEU A 29 0.15 -1.82 -4.13
N GLU A 30 -0.82 -2.65 -4.50
CA GLU A 30 -0.80 -4.08 -4.14
C GLU A 30 0.30 -4.86 -4.85
N LEU A 31 0.56 -4.55 -6.12
CA LEU A 31 1.66 -5.15 -6.88
C LEU A 31 3.03 -4.79 -6.28
N SER A 32 3.16 -3.62 -5.65
CA SER A 32 4.38 -3.29 -4.91
C SER A 32 4.47 -4.02 -3.57
N THR A 33 3.35 -4.15 -2.83
CA THR A 33 3.34 -4.63 -1.44
C THR A 33 3.39 -6.15 -1.31
N ILE A 34 2.67 -6.92 -2.15
CA ILE A 34 2.58 -8.38 -2.03
C ILE A 34 3.95 -9.06 -2.27
N PRO A 35 4.72 -8.70 -3.32
CA PRO A 35 6.07 -9.24 -3.49
C PRO A 35 7.01 -8.85 -2.36
N LEU A 36 6.87 -7.64 -1.80
CA LEU A 36 7.65 -7.20 -0.65
C LEU A 36 7.40 -8.06 0.58
N ALA A 37 6.14 -8.44 0.84
CA ALA A 37 5.81 -9.35 1.92
C ALA A 37 6.44 -10.73 1.73
N ALA A 38 6.50 -11.24 0.49
CA ALA A 38 7.19 -12.49 0.20
C ALA A 38 8.71 -12.39 0.44
N VAL A 39 9.32 -11.27 0.03
CA VAL A 39 10.76 -11.04 0.18
C VAL A 39 11.15 -10.73 1.63
N ALA A 40 10.24 -10.22 2.46
CA ALA A 40 10.46 -10.06 3.90
C ALA A 40 10.75 -11.41 4.60
N ASN A 41 10.24 -12.54 4.08
CA ASN A 41 10.53 -13.88 4.59
C ASN A 41 11.68 -14.60 3.83
N PHE A 42 12.59 -13.88 3.18
CA PHE A 42 13.59 -14.56 2.33
C PHE A 42 14.61 -15.40 3.13
N ASP A 43 14.83 -15.09 4.41
CA ASP A 43 15.63 -15.93 5.31
C ASP A 43 14.75 -16.96 6.04
N LEU A 44 14.48 -18.08 5.36
CA LEU A 44 13.62 -19.16 5.86
C LEU A 44 14.14 -19.84 7.14
N LYS A 45 15.40 -19.64 7.53
CA LYS A 45 15.96 -20.22 8.77
C LYS A 45 15.65 -19.37 9.99
N ARG A 46 15.43 -18.07 9.79
CA ARG A 46 15.13 -17.12 10.86
C ARG A 46 13.63 -17.03 11.13
N LYS A 47 13.21 -17.41 12.34
CA LYS A 47 11.81 -17.22 12.77
C LYS A 47 11.36 -15.76 12.72
N THR A 48 12.26 -14.82 13.00
CA THR A 48 11.97 -13.37 12.94
C THR A 48 11.66 -12.87 11.53
N SER A 49 12.23 -13.50 10.50
CA SER A 49 11.94 -13.21 9.08
C SER A 49 10.51 -13.66 8.72
N GLY A 50 10.09 -14.83 9.22
CA GLY A 50 8.71 -15.31 9.08
C GLY A 50 7.69 -14.43 9.81
N GLU A 51 8.02 -13.97 11.02
CA GLU A 51 7.18 -13.05 11.79
C GLU A 51 7.04 -11.69 11.08
N ALA A 52 8.12 -11.13 10.55
CA ALA A 52 8.08 -9.88 9.79
C ALA A 52 7.16 -9.98 8.57
N ALA A 53 7.30 -11.03 7.76
CA ALA A 53 6.43 -11.20 6.59
C ALA A 53 4.96 -11.38 6.97
N MET A 54 4.68 -12.12 8.05
CA MET A 54 3.31 -12.31 8.55
C MET A 54 2.70 -11.00 9.06
N LYS A 55 3.46 -10.21 9.82
CA LYS A 55 3.04 -8.88 10.26
C LYS A 55 2.81 -7.95 9.07
N LEU A 56 3.71 -7.96 8.09
CA LEU A 56 3.59 -7.14 6.88
C LEU A 56 2.35 -7.49 6.06
N ILE A 57 2.11 -8.79 5.79
CA ILE A 57 0.98 -9.21 4.95
C ILE A 57 -0.37 -8.94 5.63
N ILE A 58 -0.50 -9.20 6.94
CA ILE A 58 -1.75 -8.93 7.69
C ILE A 58 -2.02 -7.43 7.73
N SER A 59 -1.00 -6.65 8.08
CA SER A 59 -1.09 -5.19 8.17
C SER A 59 -1.45 -4.59 6.80
N SER A 60 -0.78 -5.06 5.74
CA SER A 60 -1.07 -4.68 4.37
C SER A 60 -2.49 -5.05 3.94
N ALA A 61 -2.96 -6.27 4.23
CA ALA A 61 -4.30 -6.72 3.87
C ALA A 61 -5.40 -5.92 4.57
N PHE A 62 -5.21 -5.59 5.84
CA PHE A 62 -6.13 -4.74 6.60
C PHE A 62 -6.23 -3.33 5.99
N SER A 63 -5.09 -2.71 5.70
CA SER A 63 -5.02 -1.43 5.00
C SER A 63 -5.66 -1.48 3.62
N SER A 64 -5.41 -2.55 2.86
CA SER A 64 -5.97 -2.79 1.54
C SER A 64 -7.50 -2.85 1.57
N ALA A 65 -8.08 -3.52 2.57
CA ALA A 65 -9.52 -3.60 2.75
C ALA A 65 -10.14 -2.21 3.05
N ILE A 66 -9.50 -1.42 3.93
CA ILE A 66 -9.96 -0.05 4.23
C ILE A 66 -9.86 0.84 2.99
N LEU A 67 -8.74 0.74 2.26
CA LEU A 67 -8.50 1.48 1.03
C LEU A 67 -9.57 1.16 -0.02
N LEU A 68 -9.79 -0.13 -0.31
CA LEU A 68 -10.83 -0.59 -1.24
C LEU A 68 -12.23 -0.14 -0.83
N LEU A 69 -12.55 -0.13 0.46
CA LEU A 69 -13.82 0.39 0.95
C LEU A 69 -13.96 1.89 0.64
N GLY A 70 -12.89 2.67 0.83
CA GLY A 70 -12.85 4.09 0.42
C GLY A 70 -13.05 4.27 -1.09
N ILE A 71 -12.36 3.47 -1.91
CA ILE A 71 -12.51 3.50 -3.38
C ILE A 71 -13.93 3.14 -3.80
N SER A 72 -14.53 2.13 -3.17
CA SER A 72 -15.91 1.71 -3.42
C SER A 72 -16.90 2.83 -3.12
N PHE A 73 -16.72 3.57 -2.03
CA PHE A 73 -17.57 4.72 -1.71
C PHE A 73 -17.34 5.92 -2.63
N ILE A 74 -16.08 6.20 -3.03
CA ILE A 74 -15.78 7.24 -4.03
C ILE A 74 -16.51 6.92 -5.34
N TYR A 75 -16.43 5.68 -5.81
CA TYR A 75 -17.15 5.22 -7.00
C TYR A 75 -18.67 5.27 -6.81
N GLY A 76 -19.19 4.86 -5.65
CA GLY A 76 -20.62 4.91 -5.34
C GLY A 76 -21.20 6.32 -5.34
N CYS A 77 -20.39 7.34 -5.01
CA CYS A 77 -20.82 8.74 -5.02
C CYS A 77 -20.66 9.43 -6.37
N THR A 78 -19.55 9.15 -7.07
CA THR A 78 -19.16 9.89 -8.29
C THR A 78 -19.50 9.13 -9.58
N GLY A 79 -19.63 7.80 -9.54
CA GLY A 79 -19.80 6.95 -10.71
C GLY A 79 -18.55 6.83 -11.60
N SER A 80 -17.42 7.43 -11.22
CA SER A 80 -16.15 7.37 -11.94
C SER A 80 -15.00 6.98 -10.98
N LEU A 81 -13.91 6.50 -11.56
CA LEU A 81 -12.66 6.18 -10.85
C LEU A 81 -11.52 7.10 -11.29
N ASP A 82 -11.73 7.90 -12.34
CA ASP A 82 -10.72 8.79 -12.90
C ASP A 82 -10.56 10.04 -12.01
N PHE A 83 -9.31 10.44 -11.76
CA PHE A 83 -9.03 11.56 -10.85
C PHE A 83 -9.65 12.89 -11.32
N ALA A 84 -9.70 13.10 -12.64
CA ALA A 84 -10.29 14.30 -13.24
C ALA A 84 -11.79 14.40 -12.97
N ASP A 85 -12.52 13.29 -13.12
CA ASP A 85 -13.97 13.25 -12.92
C ASP A 85 -14.33 13.37 -11.45
N ILE A 86 -13.59 12.67 -10.57
CA ILE A 86 -13.78 12.73 -9.12
C ILE A 86 -13.70 14.19 -8.65
N ASN A 87 -12.72 14.96 -9.13
CA ASN A 87 -12.58 16.36 -8.73
C ASN A 87 -13.79 17.23 -9.12
N ASN A 88 -14.38 16.97 -10.29
CA ASN A 88 -15.52 17.75 -10.79
C ASN A 88 -16.86 17.37 -10.13
N LEU A 89 -16.99 16.12 -9.69
CA LEU A 89 -18.23 15.56 -9.13
C LEU A 89 -18.27 15.62 -7.59
N LEU A 90 -17.27 16.25 -6.97
CA LEU A 90 -17.18 16.41 -5.53
C LEU A 90 -18.12 17.50 -5.01
N HIS A 91 -19.06 17.09 -4.16
CA HIS A 91 -19.93 17.99 -3.40
C HIS A 91 -19.64 17.93 -1.90
N LYS A 92 -20.06 18.95 -1.14
CA LYS A 92 -19.87 19.03 0.32
C LYS A 92 -20.89 18.16 1.07
N GLU A 93 -20.82 16.86 0.85
CA GLU A 93 -21.69 15.88 1.49
C GLU A 93 -20.90 15.00 2.48
N PRO A 94 -21.48 14.62 3.63
CA PRO A 94 -20.79 13.82 4.65
C PRO A 94 -20.24 12.49 4.14
N LEU A 95 -20.95 11.87 3.18
CA LEU A 95 -20.54 10.59 2.60
C LEU A 95 -19.24 10.71 1.79
N HIS A 96 -19.05 11.81 1.07
CA HIS A 96 -17.80 12.06 0.33
C HIS A 96 -16.64 12.23 1.31
N ALA A 97 -16.84 12.96 2.41
CA ALA A 97 -15.84 13.11 3.45
C ALA A 97 -15.45 11.75 4.07
N ALA A 98 -16.42 10.88 4.35
CA ALA A 98 -16.16 9.54 4.85
C ALA A 98 -15.41 8.66 3.83
N ALA A 99 -15.76 8.74 2.54
CA ALA A 99 -15.10 8.00 1.48
C ALA A 99 -13.61 8.38 1.36
N PHE A 100 -13.31 9.68 1.36
CA PHE A 100 -11.94 10.18 1.35
C PHE A 100 -11.19 9.86 2.64
N LEU A 101 -11.85 9.92 3.80
CA LEU A 101 -11.23 9.54 5.07
C LEU A 101 -10.77 8.07 5.02
N LEU A 102 -11.63 7.15 4.58
CA LEU A 102 -11.27 5.74 4.43
C LEU A 102 -10.14 5.55 3.42
N PHE A 103 -10.21 6.23 2.27
CA PHE A 103 -9.15 6.20 1.26
C PHE A 103 -7.79 6.65 1.83
N PHE A 104 -7.74 7.80 2.51
CA PHE A 104 -6.52 8.32 3.11
C PHE A 104 -6.03 7.48 4.30
N VAL A 105 -6.91 6.93 5.13
CA VAL A 105 -6.52 6.00 6.20
C VAL A 105 -5.82 4.78 5.61
N GLY A 106 -6.34 4.21 4.52
CA GLY A 106 -5.71 3.12 3.80
C GLY A 106 -4.30 3.48 3.30
N LEU A 107 -4.15 4.65 2.67
CA LEU A 107 -2.86 5.14 2.18
C LEU A 107 -1.85 5.44 3.30
N LEU A 108 -2.27 6.14 4.36
CA LEU A 108 -1.40 6.51 5.48
C LEU A 108 -0.83 5.27 6.18
N PHE A 109 -1.59 4.18 6.21
CA PHE A 109 -1.10 2.90 6.70
C PHE A 109 0.05 2.33 5.85
N LYS A 110 -0.05 2.42 4.52
CA LYS A 110 0.99 1.92 3.59
C LYS A 110 2.28 2.74 3.64
N VAL A 111 2.21 4.02 4.00
CA VAL A 111 3.38 4.90 4.20
C VAL A 111 3.92 4.86 5.65
N SER A 112 3.27 4.10 6.54
CA SER A 112 3.62 4.04 7.96
C SER A 112 3.55 5.39 8.68
N ALA A 113 2.58 6.23 8.33
CA ALA A 113 2.37 7.51 9.00
C ALA A 113 1.74 7.29 10.39
N VAL A 114 1.99 8.19 11.34
CA VAL A 114 1.32 8.17 12.67
C VAL A 114 -0.19 8.34 12.46
N PRO A 115 -1.07 7.52 13.08
CA PRO A 115 -0.83 6.48 14.09
C PRO A 115 -0.57 5.04 13.58
N PHE A 116 -0.53 4.81 12.26
CA PHE A 116 -0.50 3.50 11.61
C PHE A 116 0.90 2.88 11.38
N HIS A 117 1.89 3.26 12.18
CA HIS A 117 3.30 2.89 11.99
C HIS A 117 3.74 1.62 12.73
N LEU A 118 2.86 1.01 13.54
CA LEU A 118 3.19 -0.05 14.49
C LEU A 118 3.86 -1.28 13.84
N TRP A 119 3.49 -1.61 12.60
CA TRP A 119 4.07 -2.74 11.88
C TRP A 119 5.53 -2.51 11.43
N THR A 120 5.96 -1.25 11.32
CA THR A 120 7.18 -0.89 10.58
C THR A 120 8.45 -1.28 11.30
N ALA A 121 8.50 -1.09 12.63
CA ALA A 121 9.68 -1.44 13.42
C ALA A 121 9.97 -2.94 13.37
N ASP A 122 8.94 -3.76 13.61
CA ASP A 122 9.04 -5.22 13.62
C ASP A 122 9.45 -5.78 12.24
N VAL A 123 8.91 -5.19 11.16
CA VAL A 123 9.25 -5.62 9.80
C VAL A 123 10.67 -5.22 9.44
N TYR A 124 11.15 -4.05 9.90
CA TYR A 124 12.51 -3.59 9.61
C TYR A 124 13.56 -4.44 10.33
N GLU A 125 13.28 -4.85 11.57
CA GLU A 125 14.15 -5.71 12.36
C GLU A 125 14.15 -7.16 11.86
N GLY A 126 12.97 -7.70 11.54
CA GLY A 126 12.83 -9.10 11.18
C GLY A 126 13.27 -9.43 9.75
N SER A 127 13.17 -8.49 8.82
CA SER A 127 13.52 -8.70 7.41
C SER A 127 15.04 -8.70 7.15
N PRO A 128 15.52 -9.34 6.06
CA PRO A 128 16.91 -9.22 5.65
C PRO A 128 17.28 -7.76 5.30
N VAL A 129 18.54 -7.36 5.57
CA VAL A 129 19.00 -5.95 5.47
C VAL A 129 18.73 -5.34 4.09
N ALA A 130 18.94 -6.10 3.00
CA ALA A 130 18.69 -5.63 1.64
C ALA A 130 17.20 -5.33 1.35
N VAL A 131 16.29 -5.99 2.07
CA VAL A 131 14.84 -5.79 1.94
C VAL A 131 14.43 -4.57 2.75
N THR A 132 14.96 -4.45 3.97
CA THR A 132 14.71 -3.29 4.85
C THR A 132 15.20 -2.00 4.20
N SER A 133 16.35 -2.01 3.52
CA SER A 133 16.86 -0.82 2.82
C SER A 133 15.99 -0.41 1.62
N PHE A 134 15.45 -1.39 0.88
CA PHE A 134 14.51 -1.11 -0.21
C PHE A 134 13.16 -0.58 0.31
N LEU A 135 12.64 -1.20 1.37
CA LEU A 135 11.37 -0.82 2.00
C LEU A 135 11.43 0.58 2.63
N SER A 136 12.58 1.00 3.17
CA SER A 136 12.73 2.31 3.81
C SER A 136 12.81 3.48 2.84
N VAL A 137 13.27 3.23 1.61
CA VAL A 137 13.46 4.27 0.59
C VAL A 137 12.45 4.15 -0.54
N ALA A 138 12.54 3.09 -1.35
CA ALA A 138 11.81 2.98 -2.62
C ALA A 138 10.30 2.90 -2.39
N SER A 139 9.86 2.07 -1.44
CA SER A 139 8.43 1.89 -1.17
C SER A 139 7.76 3.15 -0.61
N LYS A 140 8.48 3.95 0.18
CA LYS A 140 7.94 5.20 0.72
C LYS A 140 8.00 6.33 -0.29
N ALA A 141 9.10 6.43 -1.04
CA ALA A 141 9.26 7.43 -2.10
C ALA A 141 8.22 7.27 -3.21
N ALA A 142 7.78 6.06 -3.52
CA ALA A 142 6.74 5.85 -4.53
C ALA A 142 5.36 6.35 -4.07
N ALA A 143 5.12 6.40 -2.74
CA ALA A 143 3.83 6.76 -2.17
C ALA A 143 3.71 8.25 -1.79
N VAL A 144 4.77 9.03 -1.95
CA VAL A 144 4.86 10.47 -1.68
C VAL A 144 5.04 11.21 -2.99
#